data_AF-A0A0C1RNE2-F1
#
_entry.id   AF-A0A0C1RNE2-F1
#
_cell.length_a   1.000
_cell.length_b   1.000
_cell.length_c   1.000
_cell.angle_alpha   90.00
_cell.angle_beta   90.00
_cell.angle_gamma   90.00
#
_symmetry.space_group_name_H-M   'P 1'
#
loop_
_entity.id
_entity.type
_entity.pdbx_description
1 polymer ?
#
loop_
_entity_poly.entity_id
_entity_poly.type
_entity_poly.pdbx_seq_one_letter_code
_entity_poly.pdbx_strand_id
1 'polypeptide(L)'
;MQKSKTVAIAAVALMGGIGKTELATQYARTHEADYSGGICWLNARESNLAAKIVLFYQQYIGKEVPKELGGQLLNPQEQALWCWQRTVSSYQLMLKR
;
A
#
# COMPACT_ATOMS: atom_id res chain seq x y z
N MET A 1 5.64 -24.74 10.28
CA MET A 1 4.73 -23.86 11.06
C MET A 1 4.84 -22.45 10.52
N GLN A 2 3.80 -21.95 9.87
CA GLN A 2 3.77 -20.60 9.29
C GLN A 2 3.51 -19.60 10.42
N LYS A 3 4.50 -18.81 10.83
CA LYS A 3 4.32 -17.77 11.86
C LYS A 3 3.27 -16.79 11.35
N SER A 4 2.16 -16.65 12.08
CA SER A 4 1.17 -15.61 11.86
C SER A 4 1.88 -14.25 11.87
N LYS A 5 1.95 -13.58 10.72
CA LYS A 5 2.45 -12.20 10.65
C LYS A 5 1.43 -11.34 11.39
N THR A 6 1.80 -10.86 12.58
CA THR A 6 0.99 -9.89 13.31
C THR A 6 0.93 -8.60 12.50
N VAL A 7 -0.29 -8.17 12.14
CA VAL A 7 -0.53 -6.86 11.52
C VAL A 7 -0.93 -5.91 12.63
N ALA A 8 -0.13 -4.86 12.86
CA ALA A 8 -0.50 -3.77 13.76
C ALA A 8 -1.25 -2.70 12.97
N ILE A 9 -2.43 -2.30 13.47
CA ILE A 9 -3.21 -1.19 12.91
C ILE A 9 -3.25 -0.09 13.97
N ALA A 10 -2.76 1.10 13.61
CA ALA A 10 -2.85 2.29 14.45
C ALA A 10 -3.73 3.33 13.76
N ALA A 11 -4.67 3.89 14.50
CA ALA A 11 -5.53 4.97 14.04
C ALA A 11 -5.41 6.16 15.00
N VAL A 12 -5.16 7.35 14.45
CA VAL A 12 -5.03 8.59 15.24
C VAL A 12 -6.06 9.60 14.74
N ALA A 13 -7.04 9.93 15.58
CA ALA A 13 -8.09 10.89 15.28
C ALA A 13 -8.05 12.06 16.27
N LEU A 14 -7.86 13.29 15.77
CA LEU A 14 -7.77 14.53 16.55
C LEU A 14 -8.24 15.71 15.68
N MET A 15 -8.53 16.86 16.28
CA MET A 15 -8.80 18.12 15.55
C MET A 15 -7.62 18.53 14.63
N GLY A 16 -7.88 19.40 13.66
CA GLY A 16 -6.87 19.89 12.72
C GLY A 16 -5.69 20.57 13.44
N GLY A 17 -4.48 20.46 12.89
CA GLY A 17 -3.30 21.17 13.41
C GLY A 17 -2.54 20.49 14.57
N ILE A 18 -3.05 19.41 15.16
CA ILE A 18 -2.40 18.73 16.31
C ILE A 18 -1.23 17.80 15.90
N GLY A 19 -0.66 17.96 14.70
CA GLY A 19 0.56 17.23 14.32
C GLY A 19 0.40 15.72 14.04
N LYS A 20 -0.81 15.21 13.76
CA LYS A 20 -1.01 13.78 13.42
C LYS A 20 -0.16 13.31 12.23
N THR A 21 -0.07 14.16 11.20
CA THR A 21 0.76 13.91 10.02
C THR A 21 2.24 13.88 10.39
N GLU A 22 2.68 14.78 11.28
CA GLU A 22 4.05 14.82 11.76
C GLU A 22 4.39 13.56 12.57
N LEU A 23 3.49 13.14 13.47
CA LEU A 23 3.65 11.91 14.25
C LEU A 23 3.81 10.68 13.36
N ALA A 24 2.93 10.53 12.35
CA ALA A 24 3.05 9.45 11.39
C ALA A 24 4.39 9.52 10.64
N THR A 25 4.80 10.72 10.23
CA THR A 25 6.05 10.95 9.48
C THR A 25 7.27 10.60 10.31
N GLN A 26 7.29 11.02 11.58
CA GLN A 26 8.38 10.71 12.50
C GLN A 26 8.45 9.21 12.80
N TYR A 27 7.30 8.56 13.03
CA TYR A 27 7.25 7.11 13.24
C TYR A 27 7.82 6.35 12.03
N ALA A 28 7.35 6.69 10.82
CA ALA A 28 7.81 6.07 9.58
C ALA A 28 9.32 6.22 9.37
N ARG A 29 9.89 7.40 9.65
CA ARG A 29 11.34 7.65 9.56
C ARG A 29 12.12 6.85 10.60
N THR A 30 11.67 6.85 11.85
CA THR A 30 12.36 6.14 12.94
C THR A 30 12.40 4.63 12.72
N HIS A 31 11.34 4.07 12.12
CA HIS A 31 11.19 2.62 11.92
C HIS A 31 11.39 2.17 10.47
N GLU A 32 11.97 3.00 9.60
CA GLU A 32 12.12 2.68 8.18
C GLU A 32 12.83 1.33 7.93
N ALA A 33 13.87 1.04 8.72
CA ALA A 33 14.63 -0.20 8.65
C ALA A 33 13.81 -1.45 9.03
N ASP A 34 12.73 -1.29 9.80
CA ASP A 34 11.86 -2.40 10.22
C ASP A 34 10.92 -2.84 9.08
N TYR A 35 10.78 -2.03 8.02
CA TYR A 35 9.91 -2.27 6.87
C TYR A 35 10.71 -2.52 5.60
N SER A 36 11.24 -3.74 5.44
CA SER A 36 12.02 -4.15 4.26
C SER A 36 11.28 -4.01 2.91
N GLY A 37 9.95 -3.90 2.94
CA GLY A 37 9.11 -3.65 1.76
C GLY A 37 8.92 -2.16 1.42
N GLY A 38 9.54 -1.26 2.20
CA GLY A 38 9.36 0.18 2.10
C GLY A 38 8.09 0.68 2.76
N ILE A 39 7.92 2.01 2.75
CA ILE A 39 6.78 2.72 3.32
C ILE A 39 6.07 3.49 2.20
N CYS A 40 4.74 3.37 2.14
CA CYS A 40 3.91 4.06 1.13
C CYS A 40 2.98 5.06 1.80
N TRP A 41 2.99 6.31 1.34
CA TRP A 41 2.11 7.37 1.80
C TRP A 41 0.89 7.51 0.88
N LEU A 42 -0.30 7.30 1.44
CA LEU A 42 -1.56 7.43 0.73
C LEU A 42 -2.37 8.60 1.28
N ASN A 43 -2.68 9.57 0.42
CA ASN A 43 -3.56 10.69 0.76
C ASN A 43 -5.00 10.38 0.35
N ALA A 44 -5.81 9.94 1.32
CA ALA A 44 -7.21 9.57 1.08
C ALA A 44 -8.12 10.76 0.70
N ARG A 45 -7.66 12.01 0.86
CA ARG A 45 -8.43 13.20 0.49
C ARG A 45 -8.29 13.56 -0.99
N GLU A 46 -7.36 12.96 -1.71
CA GLU A 46 -7.19 13.20 -3.14
C GLU A 46 -8.20 12.38 -3.94
N SER A 47 -8.80 13.02 -4.96
CA SER A 47 -9.90 12.47 -5.77
C SER A 47 -9.52 11.23 -6.60
N ASN A 48 -8.22 10.91 -6.73
CA ASN A 48 -7.75 9.82 -7.59
C ASN A 48 -6.82 8.83 -6.86
N LEU A 49 -7.18 8.45 -5.63
CA LEU A 49 -6.42 7.47 -4.84
C LEU A 49 -6.21 6.15 -5.60
N ALA A 50 -7.22 5.69 -6.36
CA ALA A 50 -7.17 4.46 -7.12
C ALA A 50 -6.08 4.46 -8.19
N ALA A 51 -6.02 5.51 -9.03
CA ALA A 51 -4.97 5.61 -10.03
C ALA A 51 -3.59 5.75 -9.38
N LYS A 52 -3.46 6.42 -8.23
CA LYS A 52 -2.19 6.47 -7.49
C LYS A 52 -1.74 5.09 -7.03
N ILE A 53 -2.64 4.24 -6.55
CA ILE A 53 -2.32 2.85 -6.18
C ILE A 53 -1.82 2.07 -7.40
N VAL A 54 -2.49 2.21 -8.55
CA VAL A 54 -2.08 1.55 -9.80
C VAL A 54 -0.70 2.04 -10.26
N LEU A 55 -0.47 3.35 -10.28
CA LEU A 55 0.81 3.95 -10.64
C LEU A 55 1.93 3.51 -9.70
N PHE A 56 1.67 3.52 -8.39
CA PHE A 56 2.63 3.04 -7.39
C PHE A 56 3.00 1.57 -7.65
N TYR A 57 2.01 0.71 -7.89
CA TYR A 57 2.25 -0.69 -8.18
C TYR A 57 3.10 -0.87 -9.45
N GLN A 58 2.79 -0.14 -10.52
CA GLN A 58 3.58 -0.20 -11.75
C GLN A 58 5.02 0.30 -11.55
N GLN A 59 5.21 1.41 -10.83
CA GLN A 59 6.53 2.01 -10.62
C GLN A 59 7.42 1.20 -9.67
N TYR A 60 6.88 0.73 -8.54
CA TYR A 60 7.69 0.16 -7.46
C TYR A 60 7.63 -1.36 -7.40
N ILE A 61 6.55 -1.99 -7.88
CA ILE A 61 6.44 -3.45 -7.98
C ILE A 61 6.82 -3.94 -9.38
N GLY A 62 6.81 -3.06 -10.39
CA GLY A 62 7.29 -3.37 -11.75
C GLY A 62 6.41 -4.38 -12.49
N LYS A 63 5.15 -4.53 -12.09
CA LYS A 63 4.20 -5.47 -12.71
C LYS A 63 3.12 -4.70 -13.46
N GLU A 64 2.78 -5.19 -14.65
CA GLU A 64 1.67 -4.65 -15.41
C GLU A 64 0.34 -4.90 -14.70
N VAL A 65 -0.53 -3.91 -14.78
CA VAL A 65 -1.88 -3.96 -14.22
C VAL A 65 -2.84 -4.18 -15.38
N PRO A 66 -3.60 -5.28 -15.38
CA PRO A 66 -4.49 -5.58 -16.48
C PRO A 66 -5.57 -4.49 -16.60
N LYS A 67 -5.85 -4.08 -17.84
CA LYS A 67 -7.00 -3.23 -18.15
C LYS A 67 -8.27 -4.04 -18.35
N GLU A 68 -8.14 -5.33 -18.63
CA GLU A 68 -9.24 -6.27 -18.83
C GLU A 68 -8.99 -7.57 -18.08
N LEU A 69 -10.04 -8.16 -17.53
CA LEU A 69 -9.99 -9.47 -16.88
C LEU A 69 -11.24 -10.27 -17.26
N GLY A 70 -11.06 -11.47 -17.82
CA GLY A 70 -12.18 -12.32 -18.23
C GLY A 70 -13.08 -11.70 -19.31
N GLY A 71 -12.54 -10.81 -20.16
CA GLY A 71 -13.29 -10.11 -21.21
C GLY A 71 -14.05 -8.86 -20.73
N GLN A 72 -13.87 -8.43 -19.49
CA GLN A 72 -14.45 -7.19 -18.96
C GLN A 72 -13.37 -6.14 -18.69
N LEU A 73 -13.64 -4.88 -19.08
CA LEU A 73 -12.79 -3.72 -18.76
C LEU A 73 -12.86 -3.40 -17.27
N LEU A 74 -11.68 -3.30 -16.66
CA LEU A 74 -11.53 -2.96 -15.25
C LEU A 74 -11.53 -1.45 -15.07
N ASN A 75 -12.42 -0.97 -14.20
CA ASN A 75 -12.39 0.42 -13.75
C ASN A 75 -11.18 0.67 -12.81
N PRO A 76 -10.83 1.94 -12.53
CA PRO A 76 -9.66 2.25 -11.69
C PRO A 76 -9.68 1.62 -10.29
N GLN A 77 -10.87 1.42 -9.70
CA GLN A 77 -10.98 0.80 -8.37
C GLN A 77 -10.71 -0.70 -8.42
N GLU A 78 -11.18 -1.38 -9.47
CA GLU A 78 -10.92 -2.81 -9.68
C GLU A 78 -9.44 -3.06 -9.96
N GLN A 79 -8.80 -2.17 -10.73
CA GLN A 79 -7.35 -2.20 -10.94
C GLN A 79 -6.58 -2.00 -9.63
N ALA A 80 -6.97 -1.03 -8.81
CA ALA A 80 -6.34 -0.80 -7.50
C ALA A 80 -6.52 -1.99 -6.54
N LEU A 81 -7.71 -2.60 -6.52
CA LEU A 81 -7.98 -3.80 -5.73
C LEU A 81 -7.12 -4.98 -6.18
N TRP A 82 -6.99 -5.18 -7.50
CA TRP A 82 -6.13 -6.21 -8.08
C TRP A 82 -4.66 -6.03 -7.68
N CYS A 83 -4.17 -4.78 -7.70
CA CYS A 83 -2.82 -4.44 -7.23
C CYS A 83 -2.64 -4.85 -5.76
N TRP A 84 -3.60 -4.47 -4.90
CA TRP A 84 -3.54 -4.72 -3.46
C TRP A 84 -3.53 -6.21 -3.10
N GLN A 85 -4.34 -7.02 -3.79
CA GLN A 85 -4.35 -8.47 -3.58
C GLN A 85 -3.00 -9.12 -3.91
N ARG A 86 -2.26 -8.57 -4.87
CA ARG A 86 -1.00 -9.14 -5.37
C ARG A 86 0.24 -8.59 -4.69
N THR A 87 0.20 -7.40 -4.10
CA THR A 87 1.27 -6.95 -3.20
C THR A 87 1.37 -7.90 -2.00
N VAL A 88 0.26 -8.23 -1.34
CA VAL A 88 0.23 -9.15 -0.18
C VAL A 88 0.85 -10.52 -0.50
N SER A 89 0.65 -11.04 -1.71
CA SER A 89 1.24 -12.31 -2.14
C SER A 89 2.73 -12.21 -2.53
N SER A 90 3.20 -11.04 -2.98
CA SER A 90 4.59 -10.86 -3.44
C SER A 90 5.59 -10.84 -2.29
N TYR A 91 5.19 -10.40 -1.09
CA TYR A 91 6.03 -10.38 0.10
C TYR A 91 6.34 -11.75 0.70
N GLN A 92 5.61 -12.81 0.32
CA GLN A 92 5.99 -14.18 0.70
C GLN A 92 7.21 -14.69 -0.09
N LEU A 93 7.44 -14.17 -1.30
CA LEU A 93 8.60 -14.56 -2.12
C LEU A 93 9.89 -13.87 -1.70
N MET A 94 9.83 -12.61 -1.24
CA MET A 94 11.04 -11.88 -0.79
C MET A 94 11.61 -12.40 0.53
N LEU A 95 10.78 -12.95 1.43
CA LEU A 95 11.23 -13.51 2.71
C LEU A 95 11.74 -14.97 2.63
N LYS A 96 11.77 -15.55 1.42
CA LYS A 96 12.30 -16.90 1.18
C LYS A 96 13.67 -16.89 0.47
N ARG A 97 14.29 -15.73 0.32
CA ARG A 97 15.67 -15.62 -0.15
C ARG A 97 16.63 -15.42 1.01
#